data_AF-A0A4Z0MSK9-F1
#
_entry.id   AF-A0A4Z0MSK9-F1
#
_cell.length_a   1.000
_cell.length_b   1.000
_cell.length_c   1.000
_cell.angle_alpha   90.00
_cell.angle_beta   90.00
_cell.angle_gamma   90.00
#
_symmetry.space_group_name_H-M   'P 1'
#
loop_
_entity.id
_entity.type
_entity.pdbx_description
1 polymer ?
#
loop_
_entity_poly.entity_id
_entity_poly.type
_entity_poly.pdbx_seq_one_letter_code
_entity_poly.pdbx_strand_id
1 'polypeptide(L)'
;MQLIPGSSFLTSILAAFTALGLLLLFWHSTIRRNAYFSVPLLLALLGLNAGVLLIILHWAGGSQLLISSGLLLLLTYSWWFWRKTPKTRLDYLKLLWIAGLGLSVLLLGSGQRSILPYVSGATTLGFWAMLLEFIYVTYLKRRSK
;
A
#
# COMPACT_ATOMS: atom_id res chain seq x y z
N MET A 1 23.19 -19.24 1.80
CA MET A 1 21.78 -19.65 1.75
C MET A 1 21.27 -19.67 3.18
N GLN A 2 20.66 -18.57 3.64
CA GLN A 2 20.09 -18.48 4.99
C GLN A 2 18.62 -18.05 4.85
N LEU A 3 17.72 -18.97 5.19
CA LEU A 3 16.35 -18.65 5.53
C LEU A 3 16.41 -17.87 6.85
N ILE A 4 16.40 -16.54 6.79
CA ILE A 4 16.21 -15.72 7.99
C ILE A 4 14.72 -15.82 8.35
N PRO A 5 14.35 -16.40 9.50
CA PRO A 5 12.95 -16.70 9.87
C PRO A 5 12.04 -15.47 10.03
N GLY A 6 12.55 -14.25 9.83
CA GLY A 6 11.79 -12.99 9.93
C GLY A 6 11.28 -12.43 8.59
N SER A 7 11.86 -12.80 7.44
CA SER A 7 11.50 -12.15 6.16
C SER A 7 10.12 -12.57 5.65
N SER A 8 9.74 -13.84 5.85
CA SER A 8 8.42 -14.37 5.46
C SER A 8 7.29 -13.72 6.25
N PHE A 9 7.49 -13.55 7.56
CA PHE A 9 6.52 -12.89 8.44
C PHE A 9 6.28 -11.41 8.05
N LEU A 10 7.35 -10.66 7.79
CA LEU A 10 7.26 -9.28 7.34
C LEU A 10 6.53 -9.17 5.98
N THR A 11 6.78 -10.10 5.06
CA THR A 11 6.07 -10.14 3.77
C THR A 11 4.60 -10.49 3.92
N SER A 12 4.23 -11.40 4.82
CA SER A 12 2.84 -11.75 5.11
C SER A 12 2.08 -10.59 5.76
N ILE A 13 2.75 -9.87 6.68
CA ILE A 13 2.20 -8.66 7.30
C ILE A 13 2.00 -7.55 6.26
N LEU A 14 2.97 -7.32 5.39
CA LEU A 14 2.83 -6.38 4.27
C LEU A 14 1.64 -6.75 3.38
N ALA A 15 1.49 -8.03 3.01
CA ALA A 15 0.36 -8.49 2.21
C ALA A 15 -0.98 -8.25 2.91
N ALA A 16 -1.09 -8.58 4.21
CA ALA A 16 -2.30 -8.36 5.00
C ALA A 16 -2.66 -6.87 5.10
N PHE A 17 -1.69 -6.00 5.37
CA PHE A 17 -1.92 -4.55 5.39
C PHE A 17 -2.28 -4.00 4.01
N THR A 18 -1.70 -4.53 2.93
CA THR A 18 -2.05 -4.16 1.56
C THR A 18 -3.51 -4.49 1.27
N ALA A 19 -3.97 -5.69 1.63
CA ALA A 19 -5.35 -6.14 1.44
C ALA A 19 -6.35 -5.31 2.27
N LEU A 20 -6.01 -4.99 3.52
CA LEU A 20 -6.86 -4.21 4.40
C LEU A 20 -6.94 -2.74 3.96
N GLY A 21 -5.83 -2.15 3.55
CA GLY A 21 -5.83 -0.80 2.99
C GLY A 21 -6.46 -0.72 1.60
N LEU A 22 -6.45 -1.80 0.81
CA LEU A 22 -7.25 -1.97 -0.41
C LEU A 22 -8.74 -1.79 -0.13
N LEU A 23 -9.26 -2.52 0.86
CA LEU A 23 -10.66 -2.42 1.28
C LEU A 23 -11.01 -1.00 1.71
N LEU A 24 -10.16 -0.36 2.52
CA LEU A 24 -10.39 0.99 3.03
C LEU A 24 -10.29 2.08 1.94
N LEU A 25 -9.36 1.94 1.00
CA LEU A 25 -9.25 2.85 -0.15
C LEU A 25 -10.43 2.66 -1.10
N PHE A 26 -10.80 1.43 -1.44
CA PHE A 26 -11.77 1.20 -2.50
C PHE A 26 -13.22 1.41 -2.04
N TRP A 27 -13.54 1.05 -0.80
CA TRP A 27 -14.91 1.13 -0.29
C TRP A 27 -15.35 2.57 0.00
N HIS A 28 -14.43 3.42 0.48
CA HIS A 28 -14.75 4.78 0.93
C HIS A 28 -14.05 5.92 0.16
N SER A 29 -13.25 5.64 -0.88
CA SER A 29 -12.63 6.71 -1.66
C SER A 29 -13.48 7.12 -2.86
N THR A 30 -13.44 8.42 -3.16
CA THR A 30 -13.97 9.00 -4.41
C THR A 30 -13.25 8.46 -5.65
N ILE A 31 -12.06 7.83 -5.49
CA ILE A 31 -11.34 7.10 -6.55
C ILE A 31 -12.23 6.10 -7.27
N ARG A 32 -13.10 5.37 -6.54
CA ARG A 32 -13.93 4.31 -7.12
C ARG A 32 -14.83 4.80 -8.26
N ARG A 33 -15.23 6.08 -8.23
CA ARG A 33 -16.08 6.66 -9.27
C ARG A 33 -15.32 7.02 -10.55
N ASN A 34 -13.99 7.02 -10.52
CA ASN A 34 -13.15 7.34 -11.68
C ASN A 34 -12.36 6.10 -12.14
N ALA A 35 -12.86 5.44 -13.17
CA ALA A 35 -12.28 4.22 -13.74
C ALA A 35 -10.80 4.42 -14.17
N TYR A 36 -10.46 5.61 -14.69
CA TYR A 36 -9.11 5.91 -15.19
C TYR A 36 -8.02 5.81 -14.12
N PHE A 37 -8.32 6.11 -12.85
CA PHE A 37 -7.36 6.01 -11.76
C PHE A 37 -7.55 4.75 -10.92
N SER A 38 -8.79 4.25 -10.81
CA SER A 38 -9.09 3.08 -9.98
C SER A 38 -8.58 1.77 -10.59
N VAL A 39 -8.68 1.60 -11.92
CA VAL A 39 -8.19 0.40 -12.62
C VAL A 39 -6.67 0.23 -12.50
N PRO A 40 -5.82 1.22 -12.87
CA PRO A 40 -4.37 1.05 -12.73
C PRO A 40 -3.95 0.89 -11.26
N LEU A 41 -4.65 1.52 -10.32
CA LEU A 41 -4.39 1.33 -8.90
C LEU A 41 -4.71 -0.09 -8.43
N LEU A 42 -5.85 -0.65 -8.86
CA LEU A 42 -6.20 -2.06 -8.59
C LEU A 42 -5.19 -3.01 -9.21
N LEU A 43 -4.79 -2.79 -10.47
CA LEU A 43 -3.78 -3.61 -11.14
C LEU A 43 -2.45 -3.57 -10.40
N ALA A 44 -2.02 -2.40 -9.94
CA ALA A 44 -0.82 -2.26 -9.12
C ALA A 44 -0.91 -3.06 -7.82
N LEU A 45 -2.06 -3.00 -7.14
CA LEU A 45 -2.26 -3.71 -5.88
C LEU A 45 -2.37 -5.23 -6.09
N LEU A 46 -3.03 -5.69 -7.15
CA LEU A 46 -3.07 -7.10 -7.53
C LEU A 46 -1.69 -7.62 -7.92
N GLY A 47 -0.95 -6.86 -8.73
CA GLY A 47 0.42 -7.18 -9.12
C GLY A 47 1.36 -7.25 -7.92
N LEU A 48 1.20 -6.37 -6.92
CA LEU A 48 1.95 -6.44 -5.68
C LEU A 48 1.69 -7.75 -4.93
N ASN A 49 0.41 -8.10 -4.72
CA ASN A 49 0.05 -9.36 -4.04
C ASN A 49 0.56 -10.59 -4.82
N ALA A 50 0.39 -10.60 -6.13
CA ALA A 50 0.92 -11.64 -7.00
C ALA A 50 2.45 -11.72 -6.92
N GLY A 51 3.15 -10.58 -6.94
CA GLY A 51 4.60 -10.51 -6.84
C GLY A 51 5.13 -11.05 -5.51
N VAL A 52 4.46 -10.73 -4.40
CA VAL A 52 4.81 -11.26 -3.07
C VAL A 52 4.59 -12.77 -3.04
N LEU A 53 3.45 -13.25 -3.56
CA LEU A 53 3.17 -14.69 -3.66
C LEU A 53 4.22 -15.41 -4.50
N LEU A 54 4.62 -14.85 -5.65
CA LEU A 54 5.67 -15.43 -6.49
C LEU A 54 7.03 -15.49 -5.77
N ILE A 55 7.38 -14.46 -4.99
CA ILE A 55 8.59 -14.49 -4.15
C ILE A 55 8.50 -15.59 -3.09
N ILE A 56 7.36 -15.75 -2.43
CA ILE A 56 7.14 -16.80 -1.42
C ILE A 56 7.22 -18.20 -2.06
N LEU A 57 6.64 -18.36 -3.25
CA LEU A 57 6.66 -19.60 -4.02
C LEU A 57 8.00 -19.83 -4.74
N HIS A 58 8.97 -18.92 -4.62
CA HIS A 58 10.27 -18.95 -5.29
C HIS A 58 10.16 -19.03 -6.82
N TRP A 59 9.11 -18.47 -7.40
CA TRP A 59 8.90 -18.41 -8.85
C TRP A 59 9.66 -17.24 -9.47
N ALA A 60 10.16 -17.45 -10.68
CA ALA A 60 10.82 -16.41 -11.46
C ALA A 60 9.85 -15.25 -11.76
N GLY A 61 10.39 -14.02 -11.78
CA GLY A 61 9.62 -12.81 -12.13
C GLY A 61 8.93 -12.10 -10.96
N GLY A 62 8.90 -12.69 -9.75
CA GLY A 62 8.30 -12.04 -8.57
C GLY A 62 8.88 -10.66 -8.27
N SER A 63 10.20 -10.52 -8.32
CA SER A 63 10.88 -9.23 -8.10
C SER A 63 10.52 -8.17 -9.14
N GLN A 64 10.45 -8.53 -10.42
CA GLN A 64 10.13 -7.61 -11.51
C GLN A 64 8.67 -7.14 -11.39
N LEU A 65 7.76 -8.06 -11.05
CA LEU A 65 6.36 -7.77 -10.83
C LEU A 65 6.15 -6.84 -9.61
N LEU A 66 6.92 -7.04 -8.54
CA LEU A 66 6.89 -6.13 -7.39
C LEU A 66 7.37 -4.73 -7.74
N ILE A 67 8.49 -4.61 -8.45
CA ILE A 67 9.04 -3.30 -8.83
C ILE A 67 8.06 -2.54 -9.72
N SER A 68 7.53 -3.20 -10.76
CA SER A 68 6.57 -2.56 -11.68
C SER A 68 5.27 -2.17 -10.96
N SER A 69 4.77 -3.03 -10.07
CA SER A 69 3.58 -2.76 -9.27
C SER A 69 3.78 -1.62 -8.27
N GLY A 70 4.94 -1.58 -7.60
CA GLY A 70 5.30 -0.50 -6.68
C GLY A 70 5.39 0.85 -7.37
N LEU A 71 6.04 0.92 -8.53
CA LEU A 71 6.11 2.13 -9.35
C LEU A 71 4.72 2.56 -9.84
N LEU A 72 3.94 1.62 -10.38
CA LEU A 72 2.59 1.91 -10.87
C LEU A 72 1.69 2.46 -9.75
N LEU A 73 1.78 1.89 -8.55
CA LEU A 73 1.03 2.34 -7.39
C LEU A 73 1.40 3.78 -7.01
N LEU A 74 2.70 4.06 -6.87
CA LEU A 74 3.20 5.39 -6.50
C LEU A 74 2.79 6.45 -7.52
N LEU A 75 3.00 6.18 -8.81
CA LEU A 75 2.71 7.13 -9.88
C LEU A 75 1.21 7.39 -9.99
N THR A 76 0.39 6.33 -10.01
CA THR A 76 -1.05 6.45 -10.19
C THR A 76 -1.70 7.20 -9.02
N TYR A 77 -1.35 6.83 -7.78
CA TYR A 77 -1.95 7.47 -6.62
C TYR A 77 -1.47 8.91 -6.44
N SER A 78 -0.17 9.19 -6.64
CA SER A 78 0.37 10.55 -6.53
C SER A 78 -0.25 11.48 -7.58
N TRP A 79 -0.43 11.00 -8.81
CA TRP A 79 -1.15 11.74 -9.84
C TRP A 79 -2.58 12.02 -9.41
N TRP A 80 -3.33 10.99 -9.00
CA TRP A 80 -4.71 11.20 -8.55
C TRP A 80 -4.80 12.20 -7.39
N PHE A 81 -3.91 12.09 -6.40
CA PHE A 81 -3.86 12.99 -5.26
C PHE A 81 -3.58 14.44 -5.67
N TRP A 82 -2.70 14.65 -6.64
CA TRP A 82 -2.43 15.99 -7.17
C TRP A 82 -3.69 16.61 -7.78
N ARG A 83 -4.41 15.86 -8.62
CA ARG A 83 -5.64 16.31 -9.29
C ARG A 83 -6.84 16.50 -8.35
N LYS A 84 -6.87 15.81 -7.21
CA LYS A 84 -7.98 15.94 -6.26
C LYS A 84 -7.96 17.30 -5.55
N THR A 85 -9.09 18.00 -5.61
CA THR A 85 -9.43 19.19 -4.82
C THR A 85 -10.88 19.08 -4.31
N PRO A 86 -11.19 19.40 -3.04
CA PRO A 86 -10.29 19.74 -1.94
C PRO A 86 -9.55 18.51 -1.36
N LYS A 87 -8.39 18.75 -0.73
CA LYS A 87 -7.59 17.73 -0.05
C LYS A 87 -7.95 17.68 1.43
N THR A 88 -8.24 16.49 1.95
CA THR A 88 -8.55 16.29 3.37
C THR A 88 -7.36 15.70 4.11
N ARG A 89 -7.30 15.85 5.45
CA ARG A 89 -6.25 15.25 6.29
C ARG A 89 -6.11 13.74 6.07
N LEU A 90 -7.22 13.03 5.91
CA LEU A 90 -7.25 11.60 5.60
C LEU A 90 -6.58 11.28 4.25
N ASP A 91 -6.67 12.16 3.26
CA ASP A 91 -6.03 11.94 1.96
C ASP A 91 -4.50 11.99 2.05
N TYR A 92 -3.95 12.87 2.89
CA TYR A 92 -2.50 12.93 3.16
C TYR A 92 -2.00 11.67 3.86
N LEU A 93 -2.76 11.15 4.84
CA LEU A 93 -2.42 9.90 5.52
C LEU A 93 -2.45 8.71 4.57
N LYS A 94 -3.43 8.66 3.65
CA LYS A 94 -3.47 7.65 2.58
C LYS A 94 -2.27 7.76 1.65
N LEU A 95 -1.88 8.99 1.25
CA LEU A 95 -0.69 9.21 0.42
C LEU A 95 0.58 8.71 1.12
N LEU A 96 0.77 9.07 2.40
CA LEU A 96 1.91 8.64 3.19
C LEU A 96 1.98 7.11 3.30
N TRP A 97 0.84 6.48 3.58
CA TRP A 97 0.75 5.02 3.65
C TRP A 97 1.07 4.35 2.31
N ILE A 98 0.48 4.83 1.20
CA ILE A 98 0.74 4.31 -0.14
C ILE A 98 2.20 4.53 -0.55
N ALA A 99 2.78 5.68 -0.19
CA ALA A 99 4.18 5.97 -0.43
C ALA A 99 5.09 4.97 0.30
N GLY A 100 4.84 4.74 1.58
CA GLY A 100 5.58 3.75 2.37
C GLY A 100 5.43 2.34 1.83
N LEU A 101 4.23 1.96 1.40
CA LEU A 101 3.93 0.64 0.85
C LEU A 101 4.61 0.44 -0.52
N GLY A 102 4.50 1.41 -1.43
CA GLY A 102 5.20 1.37 -2.72
C GLY A 102 6.72 1.29 -2.54
N LEU A 103 7.28 2.06 -1.61
CA LEU A 103 8.71 2.06 -1.33
C LEU A 103 9.17 0.74 -0.68
N SER A 104 8.38 0.17 0.24
CA SER A 104 8.64 -1.14 0.85
C SER A 104 8.74 -2.25 -0.21
N VAL A 105 7.85 -2.21 -1.20
CA VAL A 105 7.78 -3.20 -2.28
C VAL A 105 8.93 -3.04 -3.26
N LEU A 106 9.33 -1.80 -3.56
CA LEU A 106 10.51 -1.53 -4.38
C LEU A 106 11.80 -2.03 -3.71
N LEU A 107 11.95 -1.80 -2.40
CA LEU A 107 13.08 -2.33 -1.63
C LEU A 107 13.07 -3.87 -1.59
N LEU A 108 11.89 -4.47 -1.46
CA LEU A 108 11.75 -5.93 -1.49
C LEU A 108 12.14 -6.50 -2.86
N GLY A 109 11.64 -5.92 -3.95
CA GLY A 109 11.91 -6.37 -5.31
C GLY A 109 13.36 -6.14 -5.75
N SER A 110 13.99 -5.06 -5.28
CA SER A 110 15.42 -4.76 -5.54
C SER A 110 16.40 -5.56 -4.68
N GLY A 111 15.91 -6.32 -3.68
CA GLY A 111 16.74 -7.09 -2.78
C GLY A 111 17.42 -6.28 -1.67
N GLN A 112 17.10 -4.99 -1.51
CA GLN A 112 17.63 -4.12 -0.45
C GLN A 112 16.97 -4.37 0.91
N ARG A 113 17.20 -5.56 1.46
CA ARG A 113 16.53 -6.04 2.68
C ARG A 113 16.97 -5.33 3.97
N SER A 114 18.16 -4.72 3.99
CA SER A 114 18.71 -4.03 5.17
C SER A 114 17.89 -2.81 5.59
N ILE A 115 17.25 -2.13 4.64
CA ILE A 115 16.48 -0.89 4.88
C ILE A 115 15.00 -1.19 5.16
N LEU A 116 14.54 -2.41 4.80
CA LEU A 116 13.14 -2.83 4.84
C LEU A 116 12.48 -2.74 6.24
N PRO A 117 13.17 -3.04 7.37
CA PRO A 117 12.58 -2.89 8.70
C PRO A 117 12.17 -1.45 9.03
N TYR A 118 12.97 -0.47 8.62
CA TYR A 118 12.69 0.95 8.89
C TYR A 118 11.48 1.44 8.09
N VAL A 119 11.40 1.07 6.80
CA VAL A 119 10.30 1.47 5.91
C VAL A 119 9.01 0.74 6.25
N SER A 120 9.09 -0.54 6.60
CA SER A 120 7.91 -1.31 7.05
C SER A 120 7.36 -0.79 8.38
N GLY A 121 8.22 -0.39 9.33
CA GLY A 121 7.81 0.29 10.56
C GLY A 121 7.05 1.59 10.26
N ALA A 122 7.61 2.46 9.41
CA ALA A 122 6.96 3.70 9.00
C ALA A 122 5.62 3.45 8.27
N THR A 123 5.57 2.45 7.40
CA THR A 123 4.35 2.05 6.68
C THR A 123 3.27 1.56 7.65
N THR A 124 3.65 0.78 8.65
CA THR A 124 2.74 0.27 9.69
C THR A 124 2.17 1.41 10.53
N LEU A 125 3.02 2.35 10.97
CA LEU A 125 2.56 3.54 11.68
C LEU A 125 1.62 4.40 10.82
N GLY A 126 1.96 4.60 9.54
CA GLY A 126 1.12 5.31 8.58
C GLY A 126 -0.24 4.65 8.38
N PHE A 127 -0.28 3.31 8.31
CA PHE A 127 -1.51 2.54 8.23
C PHE A 127 -2.39 2.77 9.46
N TRP A 128 -1.84 2.63 10.66
CA TRP A 128 -2.60 2.82 11.90
C TRP A 128 -3.10 4.25 12.06
N ALA A 129 -2.27 5.25 11.77
CA ALA A 129 -2.69 6.64 11.79
C ALA A 129 -3.86 6.90 10.81
N MET A 130 -3.76 6.36 9.59
CA MET A 130 -4.83 6.44 8.59
C MET A 130 -6.11 5.74 9.06
N LEU A 131 -6.00 4.53 9.62
CA LEU A 131 -7.13 3.74 10.09
C LEU A 131 -7.86 4.41 11.24
N LEU A 132 -7.12 4.91 12.24
CA LEU A 132 -7.69 5.61 13.39
C LEU A 132 -8.39 6.90 12.97
N GLU A 133 -7.78 7.70 12.10
CA GLU A 133 -8.41 8.91 11.56
C GLU A 133 -9.68 8.56 10.77
N PHE A 134 -9.63 7.49 9.96
CA PHE A 134 -10.79 7.01 9.21
C PHE A 134 -11.93 6.62 10.15
N ILE A 135 -11.66 5.83 11.20
CA ILE A 135 -12.66 5.39 12.17
C ILE A 135 -13.26 6.60 12.90
N TYR A 136 -12.40 7.52 13.34
CA TYR A 136 -12.81 8.73 14.03
C TYR A 136 -13.74 9.60 13.18
N VAL A 137 -13.35 9.92 11.95
CA VAL A 137 -14.14 10.78 11.05
C VAL A 137 -15.44 10.11 10.62
N THR A 138 -15.39 8.80 10.33
CA THR A 138 -16.52 8.08 9.71
C THR A 138 -17.57 7.64 10.72
N TYR A 139 -17.15 7.16 11.90
CA TYR A 139 -18.07 6.55 12.88
C TYR A 139 -18.25 7.38 14.15
N LEU A 140 -17.18 7.99 14.69
CA LEU A 140 -17.26 8.70 15.97
C LEU A 140 -17.78 10.13 15.80
N LYS A 141 -17.12 10.93 14.96
CA LYS A 141 -17.47 12.34 14.75
C LYS A 141 -18.85 12.52 14.10
N ARG A 142 -19.25 11.58 13.23
CA ARG A 142 -20.55 11.62 12.53
C ARG A 142 -21.74 11.34 13.44
N ARG A 143 -21.55 10.63 14.56
CA ARG A 143 -22.60 10.36 15.56
C ARG A 143 -22.81 11.51 16.56
N SER A 144 -21.88 12.47 16.62
CA SER A 144 -21.93 13.61 17.55
C SER A 144 -22.66 14.83 16.96
N LYS A 145 -23.11 14.75 15.71
CA LYS A 145 -24.00 15.71 15.06
C LYS A 145 -25.35 15.07 14.86
#